data_AF-A0A535BXP3-F1
#
_entry.id   AF-A0A535BXP3-F1
#
_cell.length_a   1.000
_cell.length_b   1.000
_cell.length_c   1.000
_cell.angle_alpha   90.00
_cell.angle_beta   90.00
_cell.angle_gamma   90.00
#
_symmetry.space_group_name_H-M   'P 1'
#
loop_
_entity.id
_entity.type
_entity.pdbx_description
1 polymer ?
#
loop_
_entity_poly.entity_id
_entity_poly.type
_entity_poly.pdbx_seq_one_letter_code
_entity_poly.pdbx_strand_id
1 'polypeptide(L)'
;MSDTSYNERNRREYLRMRALIDRLSDDDLRRRVNEHWTVAAYLLHVGFWDARNRWLSDKQRSGAAFTESDIEPDDVTWINESMRPFLHAIPPRDAARLALRLAEAADEGVASPPAGGWWPENEKSLVNPVRAEHRAEHLDQIEDA
;
A
#
# COMPACT_ATOMS: atom_id res chain seq x y z
N MET A 1 -1.62 6.90 24.86
CA MET A 1 -2.35 5.73 24.36
C MET A 1 -2.37 5.87 22.86
N SER A 2 -1.88 4.88 22.12
CA SER A 2 -1.82 4.99 20.67
C SER A 2 -3.24 4.93 20.09
N ASP A 3 -3.57 5.82 19.16
CA ASP A 3 -4.85 5.80 18.47
C ASP A 3 -4.87 4.66 17.44
N THR A 4 -5.22 3.45 17.88
CA THR A 4 -5.30 2.28 17.01
C THR A 4 -6.52 2.29 16.10
N SER A 5 -7.30 3.38 16.02
CA SER A 5 -8.45 3.52 15.10
C SER A 5 -8.06 3.36 13.62
N TYR A 6 -6.77 3.56 13.29
CA TYR A 6 -6.28 3.29 11.95
C TYR A 6 -6.37 1.79 11.59
N ASN A 7 -6.35 0.87 12.57
CA ASN A 7 -6.49 -0.56 12.31
C ASN A 7 -7.88 -0.87 11.71
N GLU A 8 -8.96 -0.34 12.30
CA GLU A 8 -10.30 -0.48 11.71
C GLU A 8 -10.40 0.16 10.33
N ARG A 9 -9.82 1.35 10.14
CA ARG A 9 -9.83 2.05 8.84
C ARG A 9 -9.08 1.26 7.77
N ASN A 10 -7.88 0.77 8.08
CA ASN A 10 -7.07 -0.06 7.19
C ASN A 10 -7.81 -1.35 6.83
N ARG A 11 -8.41 -1.99 7.84
CA ARG A 11 -9.19 -3.21 7.68
C ARG A 11 -10.39 -3.01 6.77
N ARG A 12 -11.09 -1.88 6.89
CA ARG A 12 -12.22 -1.52 6.02
C ARG A 12 -11.80 -1.42 4.56
N GLU A 13 -10.75 -0.65 4.27
CA GLU A 13 -10.28 -0.49 2.89
C GLU A 13 -9.64 -1.76 2.33
N TYR A 14 -8.99 -2.58 3.17
CA TYR A 14 -8.56 -3.93 2.79
C TYR A 14 -9.74 -4.79 2.35
N LEU A 15 -10.84 -4.80 3.13
CA LEU A 15 -12.03 -5.58 2.80
C LEU A 15 -12.71 -5.07 1.52
N ARG A 16 -12.74 -3.75 1.32
CA ARG A 16 -13.23 -3.14 0.08
C ARG A 16 -12.37 -3.56 -1.11
N MET A 17 -11.04 -3.48 -0.99
CA MET A 17 -10.10 -3.93 -2.01
C MET A 17 -10.29 -5.41 -2.35
N ARG A 18 -10.46 -6.27 -1.33
CA ARG A 18 -10.74 -7.69 -1.53
C ARG A 18 -12.04 -7.90 -2.29
N ALA A 19 -13.13 -7.26 -1.86
CA ALA A 19 -14.43 -7.37 -2.52
C ALA A 19 -14.38 -6.87 -3.97
N LEU A 20 -13.64 -5.80 -4.24
CA LEU A 20 -13.37 -5.30 -5.58
C LEU A 20 -12.63 -6.35 -6.42
N ILE A 21 -11.54 -6.93 -5.92
CA ILE A 21 -10.77 -7.94 -6.65
C ILE A 21 -11.60 -9.19 -6.94
N ASP A 22 -12.43 -9.62 -6.00
CA ASP A 22 -13.29 -10.80 -6.14
C ASP A 22 -14.40 -10.59 -7.19
N ARG A 23 -14.90 -9.36 -7.40
CA ARG A 23 -15.92 -9.05 -8.41
C ARG A 23 -15.38 -8.82 -9.82
N LEU A 24 -14.13 -8.36 -9.96
CA LEU A 24 -13.55 -8.03 -11.27
C LEU A 24 -13.21 -9.30 -12.06
N SER A 25 -13.60 -9.33 -13.34
CA SER A 25 -13.14 -10.33 -14.30
C SER A 25 -11.68 -10.07 -14.73
N ASP A 26 -11.07 -11.01 -15.44
CA ASP A 26 -9.72 -10.81 -15.97
C ASP A 26 -9.66 -9.69 -17.01
N ASP A 27 -10.75 -9.44 -17.73
CA ASP A 27 -10.84 -8.34 -18.69
C ASP A 27 -11.02 -6.99 -17.98
N ASP A 28 -11.80 -6.94 -16.90
CA ASP A 28 -11.87 -5.74 -16.06
C ASP A 28 -10.50 -5.38 -15.47
N LEU A 29 -9.73 -6.38 -15.05
CA LEU A 29 -8.37 -6.19 -14.55
C LEU A 29 -7.39 -5.64 -15.61
N ARG A 30 -7.66 -5.86 -16.90
CA ARG A 30 -6.87 -5.30 -18.02
C ARG A 30 -7.33 -3.91 -18.45
N ARG A 31 -8.49 -3.46 -17.99
CA ARG A 31 -9.02 -2.14 -18.32
C ARG A 31 -8.06 -1.05 -17.86
N ARG A 32 -7.98 0.03 -18.63
CA ARG A 32 -7.18 1.21 -18.28
C ARG A 32 -7.92 2.05 -17.24
N VAL A 33 -7.23 2.43 -16.18
CA VAL A 33 -7.67 3.46 -15.22
C VAL A 33 -7.33 4.85 -15.76
N ASN A 34 -6.19 4.98 -16.44
CA ASN A 34 -5.77 6.19 -17.14
C ASN A 34 -4.82 5.81 -18.29
N GLU A 35 -4.13 6.80 -18.88
CA GLU A 35 -3.21 6.57 -20.00
C GLU A 35 -2.11 5.53 -19.71
N HIS A 36 -1.65 5.44 -18.46
CA HIS A 36 -0.47 4.67 -18.09
C HIS A 36 -0.76 3.41 -17.27
N TRP A 37 -1.93 3.31 -16.65
CA TRP A 37 -2.23 2.28 -15.65
C TRP A 37 -3.42 1.42 -16.05
N THR A 38 -3.27 0.10 -15.93
CA THR A 38 -4.38 -0.85 -15.92
C THR A 38 -4.89 -1.03 -14.49
N VAL A 39 -6.11 -1.50 -14.31
CA VAL A 39 -6.67 -1.79 -12.98
C VAL A 39 -5.74 -2.72 -12.18
N ALA A 40 -5.25 -3.81 -12.79
CA ALA A 40 -4.35 -4.74 -12.11
C ALA A 40 -3.01 -4.11 -11.71
N ALA A 41 -2.37 -3.36 -12.62
CA ALA A 41 -1.11 -2.69 -12.31
C ALA A 41 -1.31 -1.61 -11.24
N TYR A 42 -2.47 -0.95 -11.22
CA TYR A 42 -2.76 0.09 -10.24
C TYR A 42 -3.05 -0.47 -8.85
N LEU A 43 -3.79 -1.59 -8.76
CA LEU A 43 -3.90 -2.36 -7.51
C LEU A 43 -2.51 -2.75 -6.98
N LEU A 44 -1.63 -3.23 -7.86
CA LEU A 44 -0.29 -3.64 -7.43
C LEU A 44 0.60 -2.44 -7.04
N HIS A 45 0.39 -1.26 -7.63
CA HIS A 45 1.00 -0.02 -7.16
C HIS A 45 0.61 0.28 -5.71
N VAL A 46 -0.66 0.09 -5.33
CA VAL A 46 -1.09 0.16 -3.92
C VAL A 46 -0.30 -0.83 -3.07
N GLY A 47 -0.21 -2.08 -3.54
CA GLY A 47 0.54 -3.14 -2.87
C GLY A 47 2.03 -2.84 -2.70
N PHE A 48 2.67 -2.15 -3.65
CA PHE A 48 4.08 -1.76 -3.54
C PHE A 48 4.31 -0.81 -2.36
N TRP A 49 3.47 0.23 -2.23
CA TRP A 49 3.60 1.16 -1.11
C TRP A 49 3.27 0.50 0.23
N ASP A 50 2.37 -0.49 0.24
CA ASP A 50 2.12 -1.34 1.40
C ASP A 50 3.35 -2.21 1.75
N ALA A 51 4.02 -2.79 0.75
CA ALA A 51 5.27 -3.53 0.95
C ALA A 51 6.39 -2.64 1.51
N ARG A 52 6.52 -1.40 1.02
CA ARG A 52 7.45 -0.40 1.58
C ARG A 52 7.12 -0.12 3.04
N ASN A 53 5.86 0.12 3.36
CA ASN A 53 5.43 0.38 4.74
C ASN A 53 5.72 -0.80 5.66
N ARG A 54 5.49 -2.03 5.17
CA ARG A 54 5.87 -3.25 5.88
C ARG A 54 7.37 -3.28 6.18
N TRP A 55 8.21 -3.02 5.19
CA TRP A 55 9.66 -2.95 5.38
C TRP A 55 10.08 -1.93 6.44
N LEU A 56 9.50 -0.72 6.42
CA LEU A 56 9.75 0.31 7.44
C LEU A 56 9.33 -0.16 8.85
N SER A 57 8.17 -0.81 8.96
CA SER A 57 7.68 -1.35 10.23
C SER A 57 8.61 -2.42 10.79
N ASP A 58 9.14 -3.31 9.94
CA ASP A 58 10.11 -4.33 10.34
C ASP A 58 11.43 -3.72 10.78
N LYS A 59 11.94 -2.74 10.02
CA LYS A 59 13.18 -2.03 10.36
C LYS A 59 13.06 -1.38 11.73
N GLN A 60 11.97 -0.64 11.99
CA GLN A 60 11.77 -0.01 13.29
C GLN A 60 11.62 -1.04 14.42
N ARG A 61 10.91 -2.15 14.21
CA ARG A 61 10.78 -3.23 15.21
C ARG A 61 12.09 -3.91 15.53
N SER A 62 13.01 -4.00 14.57
CA SER A 62 14.34 -4.55 14.79
C SER A 62 15.23 -3.66 15.67
N GLY A 63 14.81 -2.41 15.95
CA GLY A 63 15.61 -1.41 16.66
C GLY A 63 16.67 -0.72 15.79
N ALA A 64 16.73 -1.03 14.50
CA ALA A 64 17.60 -0.34 13.56
C ALA A 64 17.14 1.12 13.36
N ALA A 65 18.09 2.05 13.38
CA ALA A 65 17.81 3.45 13.10
C ALA A 65 17.45 3.64 11.62
N PHE A 66 16.50 4.54 11.35
CA PHE A 66 16.33 5.08 10.02
C PHE A 66 17.51 5.99 9.65
N THR A 67 17.76 6.08 8.36
CA THR A 67 18.85 6.80 7.71
C THR A 67 18.25 7.69 6.63
N GLU A 68 19.04 8.64 6.11
CA GLU A 68 18.60 9.53 5.03
C GLU A 68 18.09 8.78 3.80
N SER A 69 18.66 7.60 3.48
CA SER A 69 18.22 6.79 2.34
C SER A 69 16.86 6.11 2.53
N ASP A 70 16.30 6.10 3.74
CA ASP A 70 14.98 5.52 4.01
C ASP A 70 13.84 6.52 3.84
N ILE A 71 14.19 7.81 3.87
CA ILE A 71 13.25 8.93 3.75
C ILE A 71 12.63 8.88 2.35
N GLU A 72 11.31 8.97 2.30
CA GLU A 72 10.60 9.10 1.03
C GLU A 72 10.94 10.46 0.40
N PRO A 73 11.36 10.51 -0.88
CA PRO A 73 11.57 11.78 -1.55
C PRO A 73 10.24 12.51 -1.74
N ASP A 74 10.26 13.84 -1.72
CA ASP A 74 9.05 14.67 -1.96
C ASP A 74 8.40 14.37 -3.32
N ASP A 75 9.22 14.07 -4.34
CA ASP A 75 8.76 13.63 -5.66
C ASP A 75 9.03 12.13 -5.87
N VAL A 76 7.94 11.35 -5.79
CA VAL A 76 7.95 9.90 -6.00
C VAL A 76 7.68 9.51 -7.46
N THR A 77 7.58 10.47 -8.39
CA THR A 77 7.28 10.22 -9.81
C THR A 77 8.24 9.20 -10.39
N TRP A 78 9.55 9.39 -10.21
CA TRP A 78 10.55 8.49 -10.78
C TRP A 78 10.44 7.05 -10.22
N ILE A 79 10.05 6.89 -8.95
CA ILE A 79 9.81 5.58 -8.34
C ILE A 79 8.62 4.91 -9.03
N ASN A 80 7.52 5.65 -9.18
CA ASN A 80 6.31 5.14 -9.80
C ASN A 80 6.53 4.78 -11.28
N GLU A 81 7.22 5.64 -12.04
CA GLU A 81 7.50 5.42 -13.45
C GLU A 81 8.44 4.25 -13.71
N SER A 82 9.51 4.15 -12.91
CA SER A 82 10.47 3.05 -13.04
C SER A 82 9.88 1.72 -12.61
N MET A 83 8.98 1.71 -11.62
CA MET A 83 8.29 0.52 -11.16
C MET A 83 7.20 0.05 -12.14
N ARG A 84 6.44 0.97 -12.74
CA ARG A 84 5.28 0.69 -13.61
C ARG A 84 5.47 -0.44 -14.64
N PRO A 85 6.56 -0.49 -15.45
CA PRO A 85 6.74 -1.59 -16.41
C PRO A 85 6.82 -2.96 -15.75
N PHE A 86 7.40 -3.06 -14.55
CA PHE A 86 7.45 -4.32 -13.80
C PHE A 86 6.08 -4.75 -13.29
N LEU A 87 5.22 -3.80 -12.89
CA LEU A 87 3.86 -4.11 -12.44
C LEU A 87 2.99 -4.62 -13.58
N HIS A 88 3.12 -4.02 -14.77
CA HIS A 88 2.40 -4.46 -15.98
C HIS A 88 2.86 -5.82 -16.51
N ALA A 89 4.08 -6.25 -16.17
CA ALA A 89 4.60 -7.56 -16.61
C ALA A 89 3.96 -8.74 -15.86
N ILE A 90 3.35 -8.50 -14.69
CA ILE A 90 2.72 -9.54 -13.87
C ILE A 90 1.32 -9.85 -14.43
N PRO A 91 0.93 -11.13 -14.57
CA PRO A 91 -0.42 -11.49 -15.01
C PRO A 91 -1.50 -10.78 -14.17
N PRO A 92 -2.53 -10.17 -14.78
CA PRO A 92 -3.44 -9.24 -14.08
C PRO A 92 -4.06 -9.79 -12.79
N ARG A 93 -4.50 -11.05 -12.82
CA ARG A 93 -5.08 -11.71 -11.63
C ARG A 93 -4.06 -11.92 -10.53
N ASP A 94 -2.82 -12.24 -10.89
CA ASP A 94 -1.74 -12.45 -9.93
C ASP A 94 -1.27 -11.13 -9.33
N ALA A 95 -1.24 -10.05 -10.12
CA ALA A 95 -0.97 -8.70 -9.65
C ALA A 95 -2.00 -8.26 -8.60
N ALA A 96 -3.30 -8.43 -8.88
CA ALA A 96 -4.37 -8.12 -7.92
C ALA A 96 -4.26 -8.95 -6.63
N ARG A 97 -4.03 -10.27 -6.74
CA ARG A 97 -3.85 -11.14 -5.58
C ARG A 97 -2.60 -10.80 -4.76
N LEU A 98 -1.51 -10.43 -5.43
CA LEU A 98 -0.28 -9.99 -4.77
C LEU A 98 -0.52 -8.69 -4.00
N ALA A 99 -1.22 -7.74 -4.60
CA ALA A 99 -1.58 -6.49 -3.95
C ALA A 99 -2.35 -6.73 -2.64
N LEU A 100 -3.31 -7.65 -2.64
CA LEU A 100 -4.06 -8.00 -1.43
C LEU A 100 -3.17 -8.63 -0.34
N ARG A 101 -2.23 -9.51 -0.70
CA ARG A 101 -1.29 -10.10 0.26
C ARG A 101 -0.35 -9.06 0.87
N LEU A 102 0.12 -8.10 0.06
CA LEU A 102 0.98 -7.02 0.53
C LEU A 102 0.23 -6.07 1.46
N ALA A 103 -1.05 -5.81 1.17
CA ALA A 103 -1.92 -5.02 2.04
C ALA A 103 -2.15 -5.68 3.40
N GLU A 104 -2.40 -7.00 3.43
CA GLU A 104 -2.51 -7.76 4.68
C GLU A 104 -1.21 -7.70 5.49
N ALA A 105 -0.06 -7.93 4.85
CA ALA A 105 1.23 -7.85 5.51
C ALA A 105 1.51 -6.45 6.08
N ALA A 106 1.14 -5.38 5.37
CA ALA A 106 1.26 -4.01 5.87
C ALA A 106 0.38 -3.79 7.11
N ASP A 107 -0.87 -4.27 7.09
CA ASP A 107 -1.79 -4.18 8.24
C ASP A 107 -1.22 -4.92 9.46
N GLU A 108 -0.70 -6.13 9.28
CA GLU A 108 0.01 -6.87 10.32
C GLU A 108 1.22 -6.08 10.87
N GLY A 109 1.98 -5.46 9.97
CA GLY A 109 3.17 -4.67 10.31
C GLY A 109 2.86 -3.51 11.24
N VAL A 110 1.71 -2.86 11.07
CA VAL A 110 1.31 -1.67 11.84
C VAL A 110 0.33 -1.97 12.98
N ALA A 111 -0.26 -3.17 13.04
CA ALA A 111 -1.34 -3.54 13.98
C ALA A 111 -1.04 -3.24 15.45
N SER A 112 0.22 -3.38 15.87
CA SER A 112 0.66 -3.16 17.25
C SER A 112 1.92 -2.29 17.31
N PRO A 113 1.83 -0.99 17.64
CA PRO A 113 2.99 -0.11 17.67
C PRO A 113 4.05 -0.55 18.69
N PRO A 114 5.35 -0.36 18.40
CA PRO A 114 6.43 -0.54 19.37
C PRO A 114 6.38 0.56 20.45
N ALA A 115 7.20 0.41 21.50
CA ALA A 115 7.39 1.47 22.48
C ALA A 115 7.87 2.76 21.78
N GLY A 116 7.12 3.86 21.97
CA GLY A 116 7.34 5.13 21.28
C GLY A 116 6.33 5.41 20.16
N GLY A 117 5.67 4.40 19.61
CA GLY A 117 4.65 4.58 18.57
C GLY A 117 5.21 4.65 17.14
N TRP A 118 4.29 4.77 16.20
CA TRP A 118 4.54 5.10 14.79
C TRP A 118 4.48 6.61 14.57
N TRP A 119 4.70 7.09 13.35
CA TRP A 119 4.33 8.47 13.01
C TRP A 119 2.80 8.65 13.17
N PRO A 120 2.28 9.78 13.71
CA PRO A 120 3.00 10.97 14.20
C PRO A 120 3.35 10.94 15.69
N GLU A 121 2.99 9.90 16.44
CA GLU A 121 3.32 9.77 17.86
C GLU A 121 4.83 9.75 18.11
N ASN A 122 5.59 9.25 17.13
CA ASN A 122 7.04 9.24 17.08
C ASN A 122 7.55 9.99 15.85
N GLU A 123 8.09 11.19 16.04
CA GLU A 123 8.62 12.01 14.94
C GLU A 123 9.83 11.39 14.23
N LYS A 124 10.50 10.42 14.85
CA LYS A 124 11.61 9.68 14.23
C LYS A 124 11.14 8.45 13.44
N SER A 125 9.87 8.10 13.52
CA SER A 125 9.30 6.99 12.75
C SER A 125 9.00 7.45 11.34
N LEU A 126 9.38 6.63 10.35
CA LEU A 126 8.96 6.81 8.95
C LEU A 126 7.71 5.98 8.61
N VAL A 127 7.15 5.26 9.58
CA VAL A 127 5.99 4.38 9.38
C VAL A 127 4.73 5.22 9.50
N ASN A 128 4.06 5.48 8.39
CA ASN A 128 2.66 5.94 8.41
C ASN A 128 1.74 4.74 8.65
N PRO A 129 1.06 4.64 9.81
CA PRO A 129 0.20 3.50 10.13
C PRO A 129 -1.16 3.57 9.40
N VAL A 130 -1.55 4.73 8.87
CA VAL A 130 -2.81 4.92 8.15
C VAL A 130 -2.63 4.54 6.68
N ARG A 131 -2.85 3.27 6.36
CA ARG A 131 -2.81 2.75 4.98
C ARG A 131 -4.12 3.00 4.24
N ALA A 132 -5.21 3.17 4.99
CA ALA A 132 -6.56 3.35 4.47
C ALA A 132 -6.68 4.50 3.47
N GLU A 133 -6.05 5.64 3.71
CA GLU A 133 -6.21 6.84 2.87
C GLU A 133 -5.66 6.60 1.46
N HIS A 134 -4.43 6.10 1.37
CA HIS A 134 -3.81 5.73 0.10
C HIS A 134 -4.59 4.64 -0.65
N ARG A 135 -5.09 3.63 0.08
CA ARG A 135 -5.93 2.58 -0.52
C ARG A 135 -7.24 3.16 -1.06
N ALA A 136 -7.94 3.95 -0.25
CA ALA A 136 -9.24 4.52 -0.61
C ALA A 136 -9.14 5.38 -1.87
N GLU A 137 -8.16 6.28 -1.94
CA GLU A 137 -7.94 7.14 -3.11
C GLU A 137 -7.80 6.32 -4.41
N HIS A 138 -6.98 5.28 -4.40
CA HIS A 138 -6.75 4.46 -5.59
C HIS A 138 -7.90 3.51 -5.90
N LEU A 139 -8.62 3.03 -4.89
CA LEU A 139 -9.84 2.25 -5.10
C LEU A 139 -10.94 3.12 -5.73
N ASP A 140 -11.10 4.37 -5.28
CA ASP A 140 -12.04 5.32 -5.88
C ASP A 140 -11.73 5.53 -7.37
N GLN A 141 -10.46 5.77 -7.70
CA GLN A 141 -10.02 5.95 -9.10
C GLN A 141 -10.26 4.71 -9.98
N ILE A 142 -10.14 3.49 -9.43
CA ILE A 142 -10.45 2.25 -10.16
C ILE A 142 -11.96 2.12 -10.41
N GLU A 143 -12.78 2.49 -9.43
CA GLU A 143 -14.23 2.38 -9.49
C GLU A 143 -14.87 3.44 -10.39
N ASP A 144 -14.23 4.60 -10.53
CA ASP A 144 -14.67 5.70 -11.40
C ASP A 144 -14.25 5.55 -12.87
N ALA A 145 -13.21 4.76 -13.15
CA ALA A 145 -12.75 4.47 -14.51
C ALA A 145 -13.68 3.50 -15.24
#